data_AF-A0A6A6JRK4-F1
#
_entry.id   AF-A0A6A6JRK4-F1
#
_cell.length_a   1.000
_cell.length_b   1.000
_cell.length_c   1.000
_cell.angle_alpha   90.00
_cell.angle_beta   90.00
_cell.angle_gamma   90.00
#
_symmetry.space_group_name_H-M   'P 1'
#
loop_
_entity.id
_entity.type
_entity.pdbx_description
1 polymer ?
#
loop_
_entity_poly.entity_id
_entity_poly.type
_entity_poly.pdbx_seq_one_letter_code
_entity_poly.pdbx_strand_id
1 'polypeptide(L)'
;MSHQRDIKRDAALEGINDTPEDITNRAKGYKANLSNPNTSEESKQHSRQALESLGGEEAFYGKKEVEKDPTRVAAGLKSTINQSKPEVSDEARQSAQERLDKM
;
A
#
# COMPACT_ATOMS: atom_id res chain seq x y z
N MET A 1 -17.37 30.73 16.63
CA MET A 1 -18.32 29.62 16.43
C MET A 1 -17.50 28.36 16.22
N SER A 2 -17.51 27.41 17.17
CA SER A 2 -16.85 26.11 16.96
C SER A 2 -17.50 25.42 15.78
N HIS A 3 -16.75 25.20 14.70
CA HIS A 3 -17.14 24.24 13.67
C HIS A 3 -17.14 22.86 14.33
N GLN A 4 -18.32 22.41 14.75
CA GLN A 4 -18.50 21.05 15.23
C GLN A 4 -18.26 20.14 14.03
N ARG A 5 -17.11 19.46 13.98
CA ARG A 5 -16.85 18.44 12.96
C ARG A 5 -17.90 17.35 13.12
N ASP A 6 -18.67 17.12 12.07
CA ASP A 6 -19.81 16.22 12.08
C ASP A 6 -19.27 14.81 11.76
N ILE A 7 -18.63 14.20 12.76
CA ILE A 7 -17.83 12.96 12.64
C ILE A 7 -18.57 11.85 11.88
N LYS A 8 -19.91 11.78 12.01
CA LYS A 8 -20.74 10.77 11.36
C LYS A 8 -20.86 10.95 9.84
N ARG A 9 -20.84 12.20 9.34
CA ARG A 9 -20.84 12.49 7.89
C ARG A 9 -19.44 12.29 7.31
N ASP A 10 -18.41 12.73 8.01
CA ASP A 10 -17.03 12.63 7.55
C ASP A 10 -16.59 11.16 7.44
N ALA A 11 -16.98 10.31 8.40
CA ALA A 11 -16.70 8.87 8.35
C ALA A 11 -17.39 8.13 7.18
N ALA A 12 -18.55 8.62 6.71
CA ALA A 12 -19.26 8.02 5.58
C ALA A 12 -18.67 8.43 4.21
N LEU A 13 -17.90 9.53 4.16
CA LEU A 13 -17.20 9.99 2.95
C LEU A 13 -15.85 9.30 2.72
N GLU A 14 -15.28 8.65 3.73
CA GLU A 14 -13.96 7.98 3.65
C GLU A 14 -13.91 6.77 2.69
N GLY A 15 -15.02 6.35 2.07
CA GLY A 15 -15.04 5.20 1.15
C GLY A 15 -15.26 5.55 -0.33
N ILE A 16 -15.47 6.82 -0.67
CA ILE A 16 -15.93 7.21 -2.03
C ILE A 16 -14.77 7.23 -3.04
N ASN A 17 -13.51 7.32 -2.59
CA ASN A 17 -12.31 7.39 -3.44
C ASN A 17 -11.23 6.37 -3.07
N ASP A 18 -11.51 5.41 -2.19
CA ASP A 18 -10.50 4.47 -1.72
C ASP A 18 -10.17 3.43 -2.80
N THR A 19 -8.92 3.40 -3.25
CA THR A 19 -8.43 2.33 -4.12
C THR A 19 -8.27 1.02 -3.31
N PRO A 20 -8.23 -0.15 -3.97
CA PRO A 20 -7.90 -1.41 -3.29
C PRO A 20 -6.55 -1.35 -2.55
N GLU A 21 -5.58 -0.61 -3.08
CA GLU A 21 -4.32 -0.31 -2.42
C GLU A 21 -4.52 0.50 -1.13
N ASP A 22 -5.37 1.52 -1.13
CA ASP A 22 -5.63 2.36 0.05
C ASP A 22 -6.26 1.54 1.18
N ILE A 23 -7.26 0.73 0.85
CA ILE A 23 -7.91 -0.21 1.79
C ILE A 23 -6.86 -1.16 2.38
N THR A 24 -6.02 -1.74 1.52
CA THR A 24 -4.93 -2.64 1.93
C THR A 24 -3.92 -1.95 2.86
N ASN A 25 -3.56 -0.70 2.56
CA ASN A 25 -2.59 0.07 3.34
C ASN A 25 -3.16 0.46 4.71
N ARG A 26 -4.43 0.87 4.78
CA ARG A 26 -5.14 1.14 6.04
C ARG A 26 -5.20 -0.12 6.91
N ALA A 27 -5.58 -1.25 6.33
CA ALA A 27 -5.63 -2.54 7.02
C ALA A 27 -4.25 -2.94 7.61
N LYS A 28 -3.17 -2.78 6.84
CA LYS A 28 -1.80 -2.99 7.35
C LYS A 28 -1.47 -2.09 8.53
N GLY A 29 -1.84 -0.81 8.48
CA GLY A 29 -1.60 0.16 9.57
C GLY A 29 -2.28 -0.26 10.87
N TYR A 30 -3.56 -0.63 10.81
CA TYR A 30 -4.28 -1.12 11.99
C TYR A 30 -3.69 -2.41 12.54
N LYS A 31 -3.27 -3.34 11.67
CA LYS A 31 -2.59 -4.58 12.10
C LYS A 31 -1.25 -4.29 12.78
N ALA A 32 -0.48 -3.34 12.26
CA ALA A 32 0.76 -2.91 12.90
C ALA A 32 0.49 -2.34 14.30
N ASN A 33 -0.56 -1.54 14.46
CA ASN A 33 -0.99 -1.02 15.77
C ASN A 33 -1.34 -2.16 16.73
N LEU A 34 -2.07 -3.19 16.30
CA LEU A 34 -2.38 -4.36 17.12
C LEU A 34 -1.14 -5.12 17.61
N SER A 35 -0.11 -5.21 16.77
CA SER A 35 1.14 -5.90 17.11
C SER A 35 2.11 -5.07 17.95
N ASN A 36 1.90 -3.76 18.05
CA ASN A 36 2.82 -2.88 18.74
C ASN A 36 2.61 -2.97 20.27
N PRO A 37 3.59 -3.47 21.04
CA PRO A 37 3.44 -3.61 22.49
C PRO A 37 3.30 -2.26 23.21
N ASN A 38 3.72 -1.16 22.58
CA ASN A 38 3.69 0.19 23.15
C ASN A 38 2.37 0.92 22.89
N THR A 39 1.35 0.25 22.34
CA THR A 39 0.03 0.86 22.09
C THR A 39 -0.96 0.50 23.20
N SER A 40 -1.86 1.44 23.50
CA SER A 40 -2.90 1.23 24.51
C SER A 40 -3.93 0.20 24.06
N GLU A 41 -4.57 -0.46 25.02
CA GLU A 41 -5.64 -1.42 24.74
C GLU A 41 -6.84 -0.79 24.03
N GLU A 42 -7.16 0.46 24.36
CA GLU A 42 -8.20 1.25 23.69
C GLU A 42 -7.88 1.46 22.20
N SER A 43 -6.62 1.82 21.89
CA SER A 43 -6.15 1.99 20.51
C SER A 43 -6.20 0.68 19.72
N LYS A 44 -5.83 -0.43 20.37
CA LYS A 44 -5.94 -1.77 19.78
C LYS A 44 -7.39 -2.15 19.53
N GLN A 45 -8.30 -1.85 20.46
CA GLN A 45 -9.72 -2.13 20.27
C GLN A 45 -10.31 -1.36 19.08
N HIS A 46 -9.99 -0.07 18.97
CA HIS A 46 -10.38 0.73 17.81
C HIS A 46 -9.82 0.14 16.51
N SER A 47 -8.56 -0.29 16.52
CA SER A 47 -7.92 -0.90 15.35
C SER A 47 -8.56 -2.22 14.94
N ARG A 48 -9.04 -3.03 15.89
CA ARG A 48 -9.83 -4.24 15.60
C ARG A 48 -11.15 -3.90 14.89
N GLN A 49 -11.89 -2.93 15.39
CA GLN A 49 -13.17 -2.50 14.83
C GLN A 49 -13.01 -1.90 13.42
N ALA A 50 -11.97 -1.09 13.22
CA ALA A 50 -11.65 -0.49 11.93
C ALA A 50 -11.22 -1.56 10.90
N LEU A 51 -10.44 -2.56 11.31
CA LEU A 51 -10.10 -3.70 10.46
C LEU A 51 -11.33 -4.48 10.01
N GLU A 52 -12.24 -4.78 10.93
CA GLU A 52 -13.48 -5.48 10.61
C GLU A 52 -14.34 -4.69 9.61
N SER A 53 -14.44 -3.37 9.80
CA SER A 53 -15.17 -2.47 8.89
C SER A 53 -14.55 -2.40 7.49
N LEU A 54 -13.24 -2.62 7.36
CA LEU A 54 -12.51 -2.64 6.08
C LEU A 54 -12.61 -3.99 5.35
N GLY A 55 -13.27 -5.01 5.91
CA GLY A 55 -13.33 -6.37 5.35
C GLY A 55 -12.37 -7.36 6.00
N GLY A 56 -11.81 -7.03 7.17
CA GLY A 56 -11.01 -7.94 7.98
C GLY A 56 -9.75 -8.43 7.27
N GLU A 57 -9.55 -9.75 7.23
CA GLU A 57 -8.42 -10.37 6.54
C GLU A 57 -8.54 -10.26 5.01
N GLU A 58 -9.76 -10.17 4.47
CA GLU A 58 -10.00 -10.02 3.03
C GLU A 58 -9.57 -8.65 2.51
N ALA A 59 -9.55 -7.63 3.38
CA ALA A 59 -9.04 -6.28 3.09
C ALA A 59 -7.57 -6.27 2.61
N PHE A 60 -6.81 -7.34 2.92
CA PHE A 60 -5.42 -7.49 2.50
C PHE A 60 -5.26 -8.09 1.10
N TYR A 61 -6.28 -8.80 0.61
CA TYR A 61 -6.27 -9.53 -0.66
C TYR A 61 -6.78 -8.69 -1.84
N GLY A 62 -6.99 -7.38 -1.63
CA GLY A 62 -7.26 -6.42 -2.70
C GLY A 62 -6.16 -6.32 -3.77
N LYS A 63 -5.02 -7.00 -3.58
CA LYS A 63 -4.10 -7.34 -4.66
C LYS A 63 -4.71 -8.39 -5.59
N LYS A 64 -5.79 -8.02 -6.30
CA LYS A 64 -5.94 -8.50 -7.67
C LYS A 64 -4.63 -8.12 -8.37
N GLU A 65 -4.04 -8.99 -9.19
CA GLU A 65 -2.89 -8.59 -10.02
C GLU A 65 -3.29 -7.34 -10.80
N VAL A 66 -2.95 -6.18 -10.29
CA VAL A 66 -3.10 -4.93 -11.01
C VAL A 66 -2.06 -5.05 -12.10
N GLU A 67 -2.54 -5.16 -13.33
CA GLU A 67 -1.72 -5.14 -14.52
C GLU A 67 -0.80 -3.93 -14.41
N LYS A 68 0.50 -4.18 -14.22
CA LYS A 68 1.45 -3.10 -14.03
C LYS A 68 1.53 -2.33 -15.33
N ASP A 69 1.48 -1.01 -15.24
CA ASP A 69 1.72 -0.15 -16.39
C ASP A 69 3.06 -0.51 -17.03
N PRO A 70 3.07 -1.06 -18.27
CA PRO A 70 4.30 -1.52 -18.92
C PRO A 70 5.29 -0.38 -19.12
N THR A 71 4.82 0.86 -19.28
CA THR A 71 5.67 2.05 -19.39
C THR A 71 6.46 2.27 -18.09
N ARG A 72 5.81 2.14 -16.94
CA ARG A 72 6.45 2.29 -15.62
C ARG A 72 7.43 1.15 -15.34
N VAL A 73 7.06 -0.07 -15.72
CA VAL A 73 7.95 -1.24 -15.60
C VAL A 73 9.21 -1.03 -16.45
N ALA A 74 9.05 -0.66 -17.73
CA ALA A 74 10.17 -0.38 -18.63
C ALA A 74 11.06 0.76 -18.11
N ALA A 75 10.47 1.84 -17.59
CA ALA A 75 11.21 2.95 -16.99
C ALA A 75 12.06 2.50 -15.79
N GLY A 76 11.51 1.63 -14.93
CA GLY A 76 12.25 1.05 -13.80
C GLY A 76 13.42 0.18 -14.25
N LEU A 77 13.21 -0.70 -15.24
CA LEU A 77 14.28 -1.55 -15.80
C LEU A 77 15.40 -0.70 -16.42
N LYS A 78 15.04 0.35 -17.18
CA LYS A 78 16.00 1.30 -17.75
C LYS A 78 16.77 2.05 -16.68
N SER A 79 16.14 2.37 -15.55
CA SER A 79 16.82 2.97 -14.41
C SER A 79 17.88 2.02 -13.83
N THR A 80 17.56 0.73 -13.67
CA THR A 80 18.52 -0.28 -13.18
C THR A 80 19.73 -0.39 -14.10
N ILE A 81 19.52 -0.42 -15.42
CA ILE A 81 20.60 -0.50 -16.41
C ILE A 81 21.52 0.72 -16.35
N ASN A 82 20.94 1.92 -16.22
CA ASN A 82 21.69 3.19 -16.23
C ASN A 82 22.26 3.58 -14.85
N GLN A 83 21.92 2.86 -13.79
CA GLN A 83 22.37 3.20 -12.45
C GLN A 83 23.88 2.95 -12.33
N SER A 84 24.64 4.05 -12.23
CA SER A 84 26.10 4.05 -12.09
C SER A 84 26.59 3.72 -10.66
N LYS A 85 25.67 3.54 -9.70
CA LYS A 85 26.00 3.18 -8.32
C LYS A 85 26.42 1.71 -8.21
N PRO A 86 27.38 1.38 -7.33
CA PRO A 86 27.84 0.00 -7.11
C PRO A 86 26.79 -0.90 -6.45
N GLU A 87 25.70 -0.32 -5.94
CA GLU A 87 24.56 -1.04 -5.36
C GLU A 87 23.84 -1.95 -6.36
N VAL A 88 24.01 -1.70 -7.67
CA VAL A 88 23.47 -2.53 -8.74
C VAL A 88 24.60 -3.35 -9.32
N SER A 89 24.48 -4.67 -9.21
CA SER A 89 25.43 -5.62 -9.80
C SER A 89 25.28 -5.71 -11.31
N ASP A 90 26.30 -6.20 -11.99
CA ASP A 90 26.27 -6.36 -13.45
C ASP A 90 25.20 -7.39 -13.87
N GLU A 91 24.99 -8.44 -13.08
CA GLU A 91 23.92 -9.41 -13.31
C GLU A 91 22.53 -8.78 -13.20
N ALA A 92 22.35 -7.83 -12.26
CA ALA A 92 21.09 -7.11 -12.12
C ALA A 92 20.82 -6.20 -13.34
N ARG A 93 21.86 -5.57 -13.91
CA ARG A 93 21.74 -4.79 -15.15
C ARG A 93 21.41 -5.68 -16.35
N GLN A 94 22.11 -6.82 -16.49
CA GLN A 94 21.87 -7.75 -17.59
C GLN A 94 20.45 -8.33 -17.52
N SER A 95 20.01 -8.76 -16.34
CA SER A 95 18.64 -9.26 -16.14
C SER A 95 17.58 -8.20 -16.45
N ALA A 96 17.84 -6.94 -16.09
CA ALA A 96 16.95 -5.83 -16.43
C ALA A 96 16.88 -5.57 -17.95
N GLN A 97 18.01 -5.67 -18.64
CA GLN A 97 18.07 -5.57 -20.10
C GLN A 97 17.29 -6.70 -20.79
N GLU A 98 17.54 -7.96 -20.41
CA GLU A 98 16.83 -9.10 -20.99
C GLU A 98 15.32 -9.05 -20.76
N ARG A 99 14.88 -8.52 -19.61
CA ARG A 99 13.46 -8.32 -19.33
C ARG A 99 12.89 -7.21 -20.20
N LEU A 100 13.61 -6.10 -20.39
CA LEU A 100 13.18 -4.99 -21.23
C LEU A 100 13.07 -5.39 -22.71
N ASP A 101 13.97 -6.24 -23.19
CA ASP A 101 13.95 -6.78 -24.56
C ASP A 101 12.78 -7.75 -24.80
N LYS A 102 12.20 -8.31 -23.73
CA LYS A 102 11.08 -9.27 -23.77
C LYS A 102 9.70 -8.62 -23.56
N MET A 103 9.66 -7.31 -23.26
CA MET A 103 8.41 -6.54 -23.13
C MET A 103 7.88 -6.13 -24.50
#